data_AF-A0A133SGU9-F1
#
_entry.id   AF-A0A133SGU9-F1
#
_cell.length_a   1.000
_cell.length_b   1.000
_cell.length_c   1.000
_cell.angle_alpha   90.00
_cell.angle_beta   90.00
_cell.angle_gamma   90.00
#
_symmetry.space_group_name_H-M   'P 1'
#
loop_
_entity.id
_entity.type
_entity.pdbx_description
1 polymer ?
#
loop_
_entity_poly.entity_id
_entity_poly.type
_entity_poly.pdbx_seq_one_letter_code
_entity_poly.pdbx_strand_id
1 'polypeptide(L)'
;MNLNDPSERVKCNGCGQCVDVCLEKARKNTVTEMTVDEILNKLETQMLFFHNSGGGVTYSGGECTAQPEFLADLVNQVYDMGLNQAMETSGHFDLKRLKPTLDKIDLLFMDIKLIDSEKHAAFTGIDNRRILNNIAALGKERKGIVVRVPTIMGINGDDDNIRETARFVKKYLKDPCMELLPYHRYGEDKHYQLGMPYSSDLFRTPSEEELQHLHEIIEEEGVHIVSFK
;
A
#
# COMPACT_ATOMS: atom_id res chain seq x y z
N MET A 1 27.26 -15.59 15.25
CA MET A 1 26.04 -14.78 15.46
C MET A 1 24.83 -15.56 14.97
N ASN A 2 24.06 -16.07 15.91
CA ASN A 2 22.77 -16.68 15.75
C ASN A 2 21.71 -15.57 15.75
N LEU A 3 21.16 -15.24 14.57
CA LEU A 3 20.12 -14.22 14.47
C LEU A 3 18.79 -14.65 15.14
N ASN A 4 18.61 -15.93 15.45
CA ASN A 4 17.43 -16.42 16.17
C ASN A 4 17.51 -16.15 17.68
N ASP A 5 18.68 -15.80 18.21
CA ASP A 5 18.85 -15.39 19.61
C ASP A 5 18.70 -13.86 19.74
N PRO A 6 17.70 -13.35 20.49
CA PRO A 6 17.49 -11.92 20.68
C PRO A 6 18.73 -11.17 21.21
N SER A 7 19.52 -11.80 22.08
CA SER A 7 20.72 -11.20 22.69
C SER A 7 21.90 -11.05 21.72
N GLU A 8 21.92 -11.86 20.66
CA GLU A 8 22.91 -11.74 19.59
C GLU A 8 22.39 -10.89 18.42
N ARG A 9 21.09 -10.91 18.17
CA ARG A 9 20.44 -10.13 17.11
C ARG A 9 20.67 -8.63 17.24
N VAL A 10 20.69 -8.11 18.46
CA VAL A 10 20.98 -6.68 18.73
C VAL A 10 22.37 -6.23 18.26
N LYS A 11 23.28 -7.17 17.98
CA LYS A 11 24.61 -6.90 17.42
C LYS A 11 24.60 -6.79 15.89
N CYS A 12 23.52 -7.22 15.22
CA CYS A 12 23.35 -7.13 13.78
C CYS A 12 22.99 -5.68 13.39
N ASN A 13 23.76 -5.10 12.48
CA ASN A 13 23.51 -3.76 11.93
C ASN A 13 22.86 -3.79 10.54
N GLY A 14 22.44 -4.96 10.07
CA GLY A 14 21.79 -5.11 8.76
C GLY A 14 22.71 -4.95 7.55
N CYS A 15 24.04 -5.03 7.70
CA CYS A 15 24.99 -4.79 6.60
C CYS A 15 24.98 -5.81 5.45
N GLY A 16 24.25 -6.93 5.57
CA GLY A 16 24.16 -7.95 4.52
C GLY A 16 25.41 -8.82 4.33
N GLN A 17 26.57 -8.51 4.90
CA GLN A 17 27.84 -9.26 4.71
C GLN A 17 27.74 -10.75 5.05
N CYS A 18 26.83 -11.13 5.96
CA CYS A 18 26.61 -12.53 6.32
C CYS A 18 25.95 -13.34 5.20
N VAL A 19 25.30 -12.68 4.23
CA VAL A 19 24.74 -13.30 3.03
C VAL A 19 25.85 -13.66 2.05
N ASP A 20 26.83 -12.76 1.86
CA ASP A 20 27.92 -12.93 0.90
C ASP A 20 28.82 -14.13 1.23
N VAL A 21 29.00 -14.43 2.52
CA VAL A 21 29.82 -15.55 3.00
C VAL A 21 29.02 -16.84 3.25
N CYS A 22 27.71 -16.84 2.98
CA CYS A 22 26.84 -17.98 3.24
C CYS A 22 26.96 -19.03 2.13
N LEU A 23 27.81 -20.04 2.34
CA LEU A 23 28.08 -21.12 1.38
C LEU A 23 26.80 -21.84 0.93
N GLU A 24 25.92 -22.18 1.87
CA GLU A 24 24.66 -22.88 1.60
C GLU A 24 23.55 -21.99 1.00
N LYS A 25 23.82 -20.68 0.84
CA LYS A 25 22.83 -19.67 0.41
C LYS A 25 21.52 -19.69 1.21
N ALA A 26 21.59 -20.16 2.46
CA ALA A 26 20.47 -20.20 3.39
C ALA A 26 20.06 -18.78 3.85
N ARG A 27 20.94 -17.79 3.67
CA ARG A 27 20.67 -16.38 3.94
C ARG A 27 20.46 -15.63 2.63
N LYS A 28 19.52 -14.69 2.63
CA LYS A 28 19.23 -13.83 1.49
C LYS A 28 18.92 -12.42 1.97
N ASN A 29 19.42 -11.42 1.25
CA ASN A 29 18.97 -10.04 1.46
C ASN A 29 17.52 -9.92 0.97
N THR A 30 16.67 -9.36 1.81
CA THR A 30 15.25 -9.10 1.50
C THR A 30 15.06 -7.77 0.77
N VAL A 31 16.12 -6.97 0.67
CA VAL A 31 16.17 -5.67 -0.02
C VAL A 31 17.36 -5.68 -0.95
N THR A 32 17.20 -5.05 -2.11
CA THR A 32 18.26 -4.86 -3.11
C THR A 32 18.23 -3.43 -3.60
N GLU A 33 19.39 -2.81 -3.71
CA GLU A 33 19.52 -1.50 -4.36
C GLU A 33 19.44 -1.68 -5.87
N MET A 34 18.73 -0.78 -6.53
CA MET A 34 18.58 -0.77 -7.98
C MET A 34 18.54 0.67 -8.46
N THR A 35 19.16 0.91 -9.61
CA THR A 35 19.05 2.16 -10.36
C THR A 35 17.77 2.18 -11.19
N VAL A 36 17.34 3.38 -11.61
CA VAL A 36 16.22 3.52 -12.54
C VAL A 36 16.49 2.74 -13.83
N ASP A 37 17.69 2.86 -14.40
CA ASP A 37 18.06 2.16 -15.64
C ASP A 37 17.96 0.62 -15.51
N GLU A 38 18.35 0.05 -14.37
CA GLU A 38 18.20 -1.40 -14.13
C GLU A 38 16.73 -1.83 -14.09
N ILE A 39 15.84 -0.98 -13.57
CA ILE A 39 14.40 -1.24 -13.58
C ILE A 39 13.86 -1.10 -15.01
N LEU A 40 14.22 -0.04 -15.74
CA LEU A 40 13.78 0.18 -17.12
C LEU A 40 14.18 -0.98 -18.03
N ASN A 41 15.43 -1.45 -17.95
CA ASN A 41 15.90 -2.62 -18.70
C ASN A 41 15.04 -3.87 -18.42
N LYS A 42 14.58 -4.07 -17.19
CA LYS A 42 13.67 -5.18 -16.86
C LYS A 42 12.27 -4.96 -17.45
N LEU A 43 11.74 -3.75 -17.38
CA LEU A 43 10.44 -3.40 -17.95
C LEU A 43 10.42 -3.58 -19.47
N GLU A 44 11.50 -3.21 -20.16
CA GLU A 44 11.65 -3.38 -21.60
C GLU A 44 11.48 -4.85 -22.03
N THR A 45 12.01 -5.80 -21.26
CA THR A 45 11.83 -7.24 -21.54
C THR A 45 10.38 -7.71 -21.46
N GLN A 46 9.48 -6.92 -20.86
CA GLN A 46 8.08 -7.25 -20.63
C GLN A 46 7.11 -6.38 -21.46
N MET A 47 7.59 -5.54 -22.38
CA MET A 47 6.74 -4.61 -23.14
C MET A 47 5.59 -5.30 -23.88
N LEU A 48 5.85 -6.45 -24.50
CA LEU A 48 4.80 -7.21 -25.20
C LEU A 48 3.70 -7.68 -24.25
N PHE A 49 4.06 -8.05 -23.01
CA PHE A 49 3.08 -8.44 -21.99
C PHE A 49 2.22 -7.25 -21.57
N PHE A 50 2.83 -6.07 -21.32
CA PHE A 50 2.08 -4.87 -20.96
C PHE A 50 1.11 -4.45 -22.05
N HIS A 51 1.55 -4.41 -23.32
CA HIS A 51 0.69 -4.04 -24.43
C HIS A 51 -0.46 -5.03 -24.67
N ASN A 52 -0.21 -6.34 -24.53
CA ASN A 52 -1.25 -7.34 -24.74
C ASN A 52 -2.26 -7.42 -23.61
N SER A 53 -1.83 -7.18 -22.36
CA SER A 53 -2.71 -7.20 -21.19
C SER A 53 -3.47 -5.89 -20.98
N GLY A 54 -2.97 -4.77 -21.53
CA GLY A 54 -3.41 -3.43 -21.15
C GLY A 54 -2.94 -3.02 -19.76
N GLY A 55 -2.06 -3.81 -19.14
CA GLY A 55 -1.48 -3.55 -17.82
C GLY A 55 -0.39 -2.48 -17.85
N GLY A 56 0.48 -2.50 -16.84
CA GLY A 56 1.55 -1.52 -16.71
C GLY A 56 2.36 -1.68 -15.43
N VAL A 57 2.83 -0.56 -14.88
CA VAL A 57 3.70 -0.53 -13.71
C VAL A 57 2.93 -0.05 -12.48
N THR A 58 3.05 -0.78 -11.37
CA THR A 58 2.49 -0.36 -10.08
C THR A 58 3.61 -0.06 -9.07
N TYR A 59 3.61 1.15 -8.51
CA TYR A 59 4.52 1.53 -7.44
C TYR A 59 3.89 1.26 -6.07
N SER A 60 4.46 0.35 -5.28
CA SER A 60 3.90 -0.13 -4.01
C SER A 60 5.02 -0.46 -2.99
N GLY A 61 4.93 -1.61 -2.30
CA GLY A 61 5.93 -2.14 -1.39
C GLY A 61 5.69 -1.70 0.05
N GLY A 62 6.54 -0.79 0.54
CA GLY A 62 6.33 -0.11 1.83
C GLY A 62 5.54 1.17 1.59
N GLU A 63 6.26 2.30 1.54
CA GLU A 63 5.71 3.57 1.10
C GLU A 63 6.59 4.09 -0.05
N CYS A 64 6.12 3.97 -1.29
CA CYS A 64 6.88 4.36 -2.47
C CYS A 64 7.25 5.85 -2.46
N THR A 65 6.44 6.69 -1.80
CA THR A 65 6.69 8.13 -1.66
C THR A 65 7.81 8.47 -0.66
N ALA A 66 8.35 7.47 0.05
CA ALA A 66 9.52 7.63 0.92
C ALA A 66 10.84 7.81 0.14
N GLN A 67 10.84 7.51 -1.18
CA GLN A 67 11.98 7.75 -2.07
C GLN A 67 11.54 8.68 -3.24
N PRO A 68 11.21 9.95 -2.95
CA PRO A 68 10.47 10.79 -3.89
C PRO A 68 11.26 11.15 -5.15
N GLU A 69 12.58 11.34 -5.06
CA GLU A 69 13.43 11.59 -6.23
C GLU A 69 13.46 10.37 -7.16
N PHE A 70 13.73 9.19 -6.61
CA PHE A 70 13.76 7.94 -7.36
C PHE A 70 12.40 7.63 -8.00
N LEU A 71 11.32 7.80 -7.24
CA LEU A 71 9.96 7.63 -7.72
C LEU A 71 9.65 8.59 -8.88
N ALA A 72 10.02 9.87 -8.75
CA ALA A 72 9.79 10.85 -9.80
C ALA A 72 10.54 10.49 -11.09
N ASP A 73 11.82 10.14 -10.98
CA ASP A 73 12.63 9.76 -12.14
C ASP A 73 12.08 8.51 -12.83
N LEU A 74 11.72 7.49 -12.07
CA LEU A 74 11.14 6.26 -12.62
C LEU A 74 9.77 6.51 -13.28
N VAL A 75 8.88 7.28 -12.63
CA VAL A 75 7.56 7.64 -13.19
C VAL A 75 7.69 8.41 -14.49
N ASN A 76 8.67 9.33 -14.58
CA ASN A 76 8.92 10.09 -15.81
C ASN A 76 9.33 9.17 -16.96
N GLN A 77 10.26 8.25 -16.70
CA GLN A 77 10.76 7.34 -17.73
C GLN A 77 9.68 6.34 -18.18
N VAL A 78 8.90 5.79 -17.23
CA VAL A 78 7.78 4.89 -17.54
C VAL A 78 6.67 5.61 -18.31
N TYR A 79 6.43 6.89 -18.00
CA TYR A 79 5.51 7.74 -18.76
C TYR A 79 5.97 7.90 -20.22
N ASP A 80 7.27 8.17 -20.44
CA ASP A 80 7.85 8.32 -21.78
C ASP A 80 7.86 7.00 -22.59
N MET A 81 7.84 5.85 -21.91
CA MET A 81 7.64 4.53 -22.52
C MET A 81 6.18 4.27 -22.95
N GLY A 82 5.23 5.13 -22.56
CA GLY A 82 3.81 4.98 -22.88
C GLY A 82 3.13 3.83 -22.14
N LEU A 83 3.61 3.46 -20.95
CA LEU A 83 3.01 2.44 -20.10
C LEU A 83 1.99 3.04 -19.13
N ASN A 84 0.91 2.29 -18.87
CA ASN A 84 -0.04 2.65 -17.81
C ASN A 84 0.65 2.56 -16.44
N GLN A 85 0.27 3.45 -15.54
CA GLN A 85 0.87 3.56 -14.22
C GLN A 85 -0.18 3.54 -13.12
N ALA A 86 0.07 2.74 -12.09
CA ALA A 86 -0.67 2.74 -10.85
C ALA A 86 0.26 3.01 -9.67
N MET A 87 -0.28 3.56 -8.59
CA MET A 87 0.46 3.71 -7.34
C MET A 87 -0.39 3.32 -6.15
N GLU A 88 0.20 2.56 -5.24
CA GLU A 88 -0.35 2.17 -3.96
C GLU A 88 0.40 2.89 -2.85
N THR A 89 -0.32 3.62 -2.02
CA THR A 89 0.26 4.49 -0.99
C THR A 89 -0.65 4.60 0.22
N SER A 90 -0.05 4.84 1.39
CA SER A 90 -0.80 5.26 2.57
C SER A 90 -1.48 6.61 2.40
N GLY A 91 -1.07 7.40 1.39
CA GLY A 91 -1.53 8.77 1.19
C GLY A 91 -0.86 9.80 2.09
N HIS A 92 0.08 9.39 2.96
CA HIS A 92 0.78 10.28 3.88
C HIS A 92 2.02 10.90 3.23
N PHE A 93 1.83 11.94 2.42
CA PHE A 93 2.93 12.65 1.74
C PHE A 93 2.70 14.15 1.64
N ASP A 94 3.75 14.90 1.30
CA ASP A 94 3.62 16.31 0.89
C ASP A 94 3.05 16.38 -0.53
N LEU A 95 1.75 16.69 -0.62
CA LEU A 95 1.05 16.76 -1.90
C LEU A 95 1.67 17.78 -2.85
N LYS A 96 2.14 18.94 -2.38
CA LYS A 96 2.68 19.96 -3.28
C LYS A 96 3.95 19.49 -3.96
N ARG A 97 4.83 18.81 -3.19
CA ARG A 97 6.07 18.25 -3.71
C ARG A 97 5.81 17.09 -4.67
N LEU A 98 4.84 16.23 -4.36
CA LEU A 98 4.60 15.00 -5.12
C LEU A 98 3.67 15.20 -6.33
N LYS A 99 2.89 16.30 -6.38
CA LYS A 99 1.88 16.55 -7.42
C LYS A 99 2.38 16.34 -8.86
N PRO A 100 3.57 16.82 -9.26
CA PRO A 100 4.06 16.62 -10.63
C PRO A 100 4.24 15.13 -11.00
N THR A 101 4.61 14.30 -10.02
CA THR A 101 4.72 12.85 -10.18
C THR A 101 3.34 12.21 -10.26
N LEU A 102 2.42 12.60 -9.38
CA LEU A 102 1.05 12.07 -9.33
C LEU A 102 0.26 12.35 -10.62
N ASP A 103 0.53 13.47 -11.29
CA ASP A 103 -0.16 13.86 -12.52
C ASP A 103 0.18 12.96 -13.73
N LYS A 104 1.22 12.12 -13.60
CA LYS A 104 1.63 11.14 -14.61
C LYS A 104 1.18 9.71 -14.29
N ILE A 105 0.52 9.52 -13.15
CA ILE A 105 0.01 8.22 -12.71
C ILE A 105 -1.49 8.16 -13.03
N ASP A 106 -1.93 7.08 -13.68
CA ASP A 106 -3.30 6.91 -14.13
C ASP A 106 -4.23 6.55 -12.95
N LEU A 107 -3.80 5.60 -12.11
CA LEU A 107 -4.60 5.05 -11.02
C LEU A 107 -3.89 5.19 -9.67
N LEU A 108 -4.57 5.81 -8.71
CA LEU A 108 -4.10 5.91 -7.32
C LEU A 108 -4.94 5.03 -6.41
N PHE A 109 -4.28 4.12 -5.72
CA PHE A 109 -4.82 3.39 -4.58
C PHE A 109 -4.35 4.09 -3.31
N MET A 110 -5.28 4.68 -2.57
CA MET A 110 -4.99 5.42 -1.34
C MET A 110 -5.65 4.73 -0.15
N ASP A 111 -4.86 4.36 0.85
CA ASP A 111 -5.39 3.66 2.01
C ASP A 111 -6.06 4.62 3.01
N ILE A 112 -7.28 4.28 3.43
CA ILE A 112 -7.85 4.79 4.68
C ILE A 112 -7.96 3.60 5.62
N LYS A 113 -7.04 3.51 6.59
CA LYS A 113 -7.01 2.39 7.54
C LYS A 113 -8.12 2.52 8.59
N LEU A 114 -8.31 3.73 9.10
CA LEU A 114 -9.37 4.12 10.03
C LEU A 114 -9.75 5.55 9.68
N ILE A 115 -11.05 5.87 9.67
CA ILE A 115 -11.52 7.23 9.39
C ILE A 115 -11.33 8.16 10.59
N ASP A 116 -11.49 7.62 11.80
CA ASP A 116 -11.26 8.34 13.04
C ASP A 116 -9.75 8.56 13.28
N SER A 117 -9.35 9.81 13.46
CA SER A 117 -7.94 10.20 13.58
C SER A 117 -7.28 9.67 14.86
N GLU A 118 -8.01 9.57 15.97
CA GLU A 118 -7.45 9.11 17.24
C GLU A 118 -7.23 7.60 17.22
N LYS A 119 -8.23 6.83 16.74
CA LYS A 119 -8.09 5.40 16.49
C LYS A 119 -6.96 5.13 15.49
N HIS A 120 -6.90 5.89 14.40
CA HIS A 120 -5.82 5.74 13.41
C HIS A 120 -4.44 5.93 14.06
N ALA A 121 -4.27 6.97 14.88
CA ALA A 121 -3.02 7.21 15.61
C ALA A 121 -2.70 6.09 16.60
N ALA A 122 -3.70 5.55 17.31
CA ALA A 122 -3.51 4.45 18.25
C ALA A 122 -2.98 3.17 17.56
N PHE A 123 -3.45 2.85 16.35
CA PHE A 123 -3.06 1.63 15.64
C PHE A 123 -1.84 1.80 14.72
N THR A 124 -1.56 3.00 14.21
CA THR A 124 -0.50 3.24 13.22
C THR A 124 0.65 4.10 13.72
N GLY A 125 0.50 4.74 14.88
CA GLY A 125 1.47 5.67 15.47
C GLY A 125 1.36 7.11 14.96
N ILE A 126 0.52 7.40 13.96
CA ILE A 126 0.31 8.75 13.39
C ILE A 126 -1.16 8.99 13.06
N ASP A 127 -1.64 10.23 13.07
CA ASP A 127 -3.00 10.54 12.64
C ASP A 127 -3.16 10.55 11.09
N ASN A 128 -4.40 10.45 10.63
CA ASN A 128 -4.75 10.36 9.21
C ASN A 128 -5.12 11.70 8.55
N ARG A 129 -5.05 12.84 9.24
CA ARG A 129 -5.60 14.10 8.70
C ARG A 129 -4.92 14.53 7.40
N ARG A 130 -3.61 14.29 7.29
CA ARG A 130 -2.85 14.52 6.03
C ARG A 130 -3.36 13.62 4.91
N ILE A 131 -3.62 12.35 5.19
CA ILE A 131 -4.13 11.36 4.23
C ILE A 131 -5.50 11.83 3.71
N LEU A 132 -6.42 12.15 4.62
CA LEU A 132 -7.76 12.64 4.27
C LEU A 132 -7.70 13.93 3.45
N ASN A 133 -6.84 14.89 3.85
CA ASN A 133 -6.66 16.13 3.10
C ASN A 133 -6.10 15.89 1.68
N ASN A 134 -5.17 14.95 1.53
CA ASN A 134 -4.60 14.59 0.23
C ASN A 134 -5.66 13.94 -0.68
N ILE A 135 -6.44 13.00 -0.17
CA ILE A 135 -7.54 12.37 -0.92
C ILE A 135 -8.56 13.44 -1.35
N ALA A 136 -8.95 14.33 -0.43
CA ALA A 136 -9.91 15.39 -0.72
C ALA A 136 -9.41 16.43 -1.73
N ALA A 137 -8.11 16.77 -1.70
CA ALA A 137 -7.50 17.67 -2.66
C ALA A 137 -7.40 17.04 -4.05
N LEU A 138 -6.88 15.81 -4.13
CA LEU A 138 -6.74 15.09 -5.39
C LEU A 138 -8.10 14.78 -6.02
N GLY A 139 -9.09 14.33 -5.25
CA GLY A 139 -10.43 14.00 -5.72
C GLY A 139 -11.18 15.17 -6.38
N LYS A 140 -10.86 16.42 -6.02
CA LYS A 140 -11.40 17.61 -6.69
C LYS A 140 -10.83 17.83 -8.09
N GLU A 141 -9.61 17.39 -8.33
CA GLU A 141 -8.86 17.69 -9.55
C GLU A 141 -8.93 16.54 -10.54
N ARG A 142 -8.72 15.30 -10.09
CA ARG A 142 -8.59 14.12 -10.94
C ARG A 142 -9.66 13.04 -10.68
N LYS A 143 -9.74 12.10 -11.61
CA LYS A 143 -10.41 10.80 -11.45
C LYS A 143 -9.35 9.71 -11.21
N GLY A 144 -9.75 8.45 -11.11
CA GLY A 144 -8.81 7.35 -10.97
C GLY A 144 -8.17 7.32 -9.58
N ILE A 145 -9.01 7.48 -8.56
CA ILE A 145 -8.64 7.25 -7.17
C ILE A 145 -9.56 6.15 -6.64
N VAL A 146 -8.97 5.10 -6.09
CA VAL A 146 -9.67 4.04 -5.37
C VAL A 146 -9.19 4.10 -3.93
N VAL A 147 -10.13 4.29 -3.00
CA VAL A 147 -9.81 4.23 -1.58
C VAL A 147 -9.82 2.79 -1.12
N ARG A 148 -8.70 2.34 -0.56
CA ARG A 148 -8.58 0.97 -0.04
C ARG A 148 -8.70 0.96 1.47
N VAL A 149 -9.35 -0.07 2.00
CA VAL A 149 -9.41 -0.34 3.44
C VAL A 149 -8.88 -1.74 3.69
N PRO A 150 -7.71 -1.89 4.35
CA PRO A 150 -7.27 -3.18 4.88
C PRO A 150 -8.21 -3.63 5.98
N THR A 151 -9.22 -4.43 5.63
CA THR A 151 -10.34 -4.78 6.49
C THR A 151 -9.95 -5.85 7.49
N ILE A 152 -9.98 -5.47 8.76
CA ILE A 152 -9.59 -6.29 9.90
C ILE A 152 -10.71 -6.25 10.95
N MET A 153 -11.31 -7.40 11.21
CA MET A 153 -12.34 -7.51 12.25
C MET A 153 -11.73 -7.30 13.64
N GLY A 154 -12.40 -6.52 14.47
CA GLY A 154 -11.93 -6.09 15.78
C GLY A 154 -11.11 -4.79 15.78
N ILE A 155 -10.75 -4.27 14.60
CA ILE A 155 -10.00 -3.00 14.46
C ILE A 155 -10.79 -1.97 13.66
N ASN A 156 -11.11 -2.26 12.40
CA ASN A 156 -11.70 -1.30 11.45
C ASN A 156 -12.78 -1.90 10.53
N GLY A 157 -13.03 -3.21 10.63
CA GLY A 157 -14.09 -3.90 9.90
C GLY A 157 -15.46 -3.81 10.57
N ASP A 158 -15.77 -2.69 11.23
CA ASP A 158 -17.08 -2.42 11.81
C ASP A 158 -17.90 -1.47 10.91
N ASP A 159 -19.22 -1.57 11.04
CA ASP A 159 -20.19 -0.80 10.24
C ASP A 159 -19.94 0.71 10.29
N ASP A 160 -19.60 1.25 11.46
CA ASP A 160 -19.43 2.70 11.64
C ASP A 160 -18.21 3.20 10.89
N ASN A 161 -17.06 2.53 11.03
CA ASN A 161 -15.86 2.91 10.28
C ASN A 161 -16.06 2.80 8.76
N ILE A 162 -16.70 1.73 8.29
CA ILE A 162 -16.90 1.50 6.85
C ILE A 162 -17.89 2.52 6.27
N ARG A 163 -19.01 2.77 6.95
CA ARG A 163 -20.01 3.76 6.54
C ARG A 163 -19.44 5.17 6.49
N GLU A 164 -18.70 5.59 7.51
CA GLU A 164 -18.09 6.92 7.54
C GLU A 164 -16.96 7.07 6.52
N THR A 165 -16.20 6.00 6.24
CA THR A 165 -15.24 5.97 5.13
C THR A 165 -15.93 6.12 3.79
N ALA A 166 -17.03 5.38 3.54
CA ALA A 166 -17.81 5.48 2.32
C ALA A 166 -18.40 6.89 2.12
N ARG A 167 -18.94 7.50 3.18
CA ARG A 167 -19.41 8.90 3.15
C ARG A 167 -18.31 9.89 2.80
N PHE A 168 -17.12 9.70 3.38
CA PHE A 168 -15.95 10.50 3.05
C PHE A 168 -15.59 10.37 1.56
N VAL A 169 -15.52 9.14 1.05
CA VAL A 169 -15.21 8.85 -0.35
C VAL A 169 -16.25 9.45 -1.29
N LYS A 170 -17.53 9.26 -0.99
CA LYS A 170 -18.66 9.82 -1.75
C LYS A 170 -18.61 11.34 -1.83
N LYS A 171 -18.21 11.99 -0.73
CA LYS A 171 -18.15 13.45 -0.63
C LYS A 171 -17.02 14.06 -1.47
N TYR A 172 -15.88 13.39 -1.58
CA TYR A 172 -14.66 14.00 -2.07
C TYR A 172 -14.15 13.48 -3.41
N LEU A 173 -14.55 12.28 -3.85
CA LEU A 173 -14.14 11.74 -5.14
C LEU A 173 -15.19 12.01 -6.23
N LYS A 174 -14.73 12.30 -7.46
CA LYS A 174 -15.61 12.45 -8.64
C LYS A 174 -16.23 11.12 -9.07
N ASP A 175 -15.45 10.06 -8.94
CA ASP A 175 -15.77 8.65 -9.19
C ASP A 175 -15.55 7.86 -7.89
N PRO A 176 -16.52 7.87 -6.96
CA PRO A 176 -16.37 7.25 -5.65
C PRO A 176 -16.20 5.74 -5.78
N CYS A 177 -14.97 5.27 -5.56
CA CYS A 177 -14.62 3.86 -5.62
C CYS A 177 -13.91 3.42 -4.34
N MET A 178 -14.29 2.26 -3.82
CA MET A 178 -13.65 1.62 -2.67
C MET A 178 -13.30 0.17 -2.94
N GLU A 179 -12.25 -0.30 -2.29
CA GLU A 179 -11.85 -1.71 -2.28
C GLU A 179 -11.59 -2.15 -0.82
N LEU A 180 -12.24 -3.23 -0.41
CA LEU A 180 -11.97 -3.88 0.86
C LEU A 180 -10.91 -4.95 0.65
N LEU A 181 -9.80 -4.85 1.39
CA LEU A 181 -8.72 -5.81 1.36
C LEU A 181 -8.78 -6.68 2.62
N PRO A 182 -9.35 -7.90 2.55
CA PRO A 182 -9.47 -8.75 3.72
C PRO A 182 -8.11 -9.11 4.29
N TYR A 183 -7.97 -8.92 5.60
CA TYR A 183 -6.76 -9.26 6.32
C TYR A 183 -6.38 -10.74 6.16
N HIS A 184 -5.10 -10.99 5.92
CA HIS A 184 -4.53 -12.35 5.86
C HIS A 184 -3.30 -12.49 6.77
N ARG A 185 -3.07 -13.71 7.27
CA ARG A 185 -2.00 -14.04 8.23
C ARG A 185 -0.61 -14.23 7.61
N TYR A 186 -0.40 -13.84 6.35
CA TYR A 186 0.87 -14.05 5.64
C TYR A 186 2.07 -13.30 6.25
N GLY A 187 1.84 -12.28 7.09
CA GLY A 187 2.89 -11.51 7.76
C GLY A 187 3.43 -12.12 9.06
N GLU A 188 2.84 -13.19 9.56
CA GLU A 188 3.18 -13.78 10.87
C GLU A 188 4.60 -14.34 10.91
N ASP A 189 4.99 -15.06 9.86
CA ASP A 189 6.33 -15.64 9.76
C ASP A 189 7.42 -14.54 9.77
N LYS A 190 7.14 -13.36 9.20
CA LYS A 190 8.08 -12.22 9.26
C LYS A 190 8.27 -11.71 10.68
N HIS A 191 7.23 -11.68 11.51
CA HIS A 191 7.36 -11.28 12.92
C HIS A 191 8.23 -12.28 13.67
N TYR A 192 8.01 -13.58 13.45
CA TYR A 192 8.83 -14.63 14.04
C TYR A 192 10.30 -14.52 13.61
N GLN A 193 10.57 -14.34 12.31
CA GLN A 193 11.92 -14.11 11.79
C GLN A 193 12.56 -12.86 12.38
N LEU A 194 11.77 -11.80 12.61
CA LEU A 194 12.19 -10.55 13.25
C LEU A 194 12.26 -10.63 14.79
N GLY A 195 11.93 -11.78 15.39
CA GLY A 195 11.95 -11.96 16.85
C GLY A 195 10.97 -11.02 17.55
N MET A 196 9.97 -10.55 16.81
CA MET A 196 8.95 -9.64 17.30
C MET A 196 7.76 -10.47 17.80
N PRO A 197 7.21 -10.13 18.97
CA PRO A 197 5.98 -10.78 19.42
C PRO A 197 4.87 -10.47 18.43
N TYR A 198 4.03 -11.48 18.20
CA TYR A 198 2.86 -11.37 17.36
C TYR A 198 1.66 -11.88 18.18
N SER A 199 0.66 -11.02 18.37
CA SER A 199 -0.61 -11.40 19.02
C SER A 199 -1.74 -11.12 18.05
N SER A 200 -2.51 -12.17 17.75
CA SER A 200 -3.74 -12.12 16.96
C SER A 200 -4.99 -12.03 17.85
N ASP A 201 -4.85 -11.88 19.17
CA ASP A 201 -6.00 -12.02 20.08
C ASP A 201 -7.01 -10.86 19.92
N LEU A 202 -6.57 -9.76 19.32
CA LEU A 202 -7.36 -8.54 19.13
C LEU A 202 -8.00 -8.44 17.74
N PHE A 203 -7.66 -9.32 16.80
CA PHE A 203 -8.12 -9.17 15.43
C PHE A 203 -8.16 -10.46 14.62
N ARG A 204 -8.99 -10.48 13.57
CA ARG A 204 -9.08 -11.62 12.66
C ARG A 204 -9.46 -11.22 11.23
N THR A 205 -9.29 -12.17 10.34
CA THR A 205 -9.82 -12.12 8.98
C THR A 205 -11.36 -12.05 9.01
N PRO A 206 -11.98 -11.14 8.23
CA PRO A 206 -13.43 -11.15 8.06
C PRO A 206 -13.89 -12.42 7.35
N SER A 207 -15.06 -12.94 7.69
CA SER A 207 -15.70 -14.01 6.91
C SER A 207 -16.21 -13.45 5.57
N GLU A 208 -16.54 -14.33 4.63
CA GLU A 208 -17.18 -13.92 3.36
C GLU A 208 -18.52 -13.21 3.61
N GLU A 209 -19.30 -13.67 4.61
CA GLU A 209 -20.57 -13.04 4.99
C GLU A 209 -20.37 -11.64 5.56
N GLU A 210 -19.34 -11.44 6.40
CA GLU A 210 -18.99 -10.13 6.94
C GLU A 210 -18.49 -9.18 5.86
N LEU A 211 -17.63 -9.66 4.95
CA LEU A 211 -17.19 -8.86 3.80
C LEU A 211 -18.36 -8.43 2.92
N GLN A 212 -19.29 -9.35 2.65
CA GLN A 212 -20.47 -9.06 1.86
C GLN A 212 -21.38 -8.02 2.55
N HIS A 213 -21.57 -8.12 3.86
CA HIS A 213 -22.29 -7.11 4.65
C HIS A 213 -21.61 -5.73 4.58
N LEU A 214 -20.28 -5.68 4.72
CA LEU A 214 -19.53 -4.42 4.60
C LEU A 214 -19.60 -3.84 3.19
N HIS A 215 -19.67 -4.68 2.16
CA HIS A 215 -19.92 -4.25 0.78
C HIS A 215 -21.31 -3.59 0.65
N GLU A 216 -22.35 -4.21 1.18
CA GLU A 216 -23.71 -3.64 1.14
C GLU A 216 -23.76 -2.23 1.75
N ILE A 217 -23.08 -2.01 2.88
CA ILE A 217 -22.97 -0.68 3.51
C ILE A 217 -22.33 0.36 2.57
N ILE A 218 -21.28 -0.01 1.84
CA ILE A 218 -20.58 0.89 0.92
C ILE A 218 -21.51 1.26 -0.26
N GLU A 219 -22.24 0.28 -0.79
CA GLU A 219 -23.19 0.48 -1.89
C GLU A 219 -24.38 1.35 -1.47
N GLU A 220 -24.90 1.18 -0.25
CA GLU A 220 -25.98 2.00 0.31
C GLU A 220 -25.58 3.50 0.39
N GLU A 221 -24.32 3.79 0.68
CA GLU A 221 -23.76 5.15 0.68
C GLU A 221 -23.44 5.67 -0.74
N GLY A 222 -23.74 4.87 -1.78
CA GLY A 222 -23.61 5.23 -3.19
C GLY A 222 -22.16 5.28 -3.70
N VAL A 223 -21.30 4.44 -3.13
CA VAL A 223 -19.90 4.25 -3.54
C VAL A 223 -19.77 2.92 -4.29
N HIS A 224 -18.99 2.90 -5.36
CA HIS A 224 -18.79 1.70 -6.16
C HIS A 224 -17.71 0.81 -5.54
N ILE A 225 -17.96 -0.50 -5.51
CA ILE A 225 -16.99 -1.47 -5.02
C ILE A 225 -16.23 -2.03 -6.20
N VAL A 226 -14.91 -2.07 -6.07
CA VAL A 226 -14.01 -2.61 -7.06
C VAL A 226 -13.14 -3.70 -6.42
N SER A 227 -12.73 -4.66 -7.25
CA SER A 227 -11.81 -5.72 -6.85
C SER A 227 -10.80 -5.91 -7.97
N PHE A 228 -9.54 -5.67 -7.66
CA PHE A 228 -8.43 -5.90 -8.57
C PHE A 228 -7.77 -7.23 -8.18
N LYS A 229 -8.17 -8.31 -8.89
CA LYS A 229 -7.58 -9.65 -8.76
C LYS A 229 -6.50 -9.89 -9.80
#